data_AF-A0AAW2QKV5-F1
#
_entry.id   AF-A0AAW2QKV5-F1
#
_cell.length_a   1.000
_cell.length_b   1.000
_cell.length_c   1.000
_cell.angle_alpha   90.00
_cell.angle_beta   90.00
_cell.angle_gamma   90.00
#
_symmetry.space_group_name_H-M   'P 1'
#
loop_
_entity.id
_entity.type
_entity.pdbx_description
1 polymer ?
#
loop_
_entity_poly.entity_id
_entity_poly.type
_entity_poly.pdbx_seq_one_letter_code
_entity_poly.pdbx_strand_id
1 'polypeptide(L)'
;MTRAPVVRFGTAKRAAELKFFLEDPLNFETLSLVFNSSSRFGRLQSIKCAIAGKNLYIRFSCSTGDAMGMNMVSKGVQNVMDFLNNEFPDMDVIGISGNYCSDKKPAAVNWIEGRGKSVV
;
A
#
# COMPACT_ATOMS: atom_id res chain seq x y z
N MET A 1 3.45 -0.01 -10.72
CA MET A 1 3.08 -1.35 -10.21
C MET A 1 2.40 -1.20 -8.85
N THR A 2 1.50 -2.10 -8.47
CA THR A 2 0.70 -1.97 -7.24
C THR A 2 0.78 -3.20 -6.33
N ARG A 3 0.81 -2.97 -5.02
CA ARG A 3 0.61 -3.98 -3.98
C ARG A 3 -0.33 -3.43 -2.94
N ALA A 4 -1.24 -4.26 -2.43
CA ALA A 4 -2.23 -3.82 -1.48
C ALA A 4 -2.35 -4.76 -0.27
N PRO A 5 -1.66 -4.47 0.85
CA PRO A 5 -1.89 -5.18 2.10
C PRO A 5 -3.28 -4.91 2.65
N VAL A 6 -3.73 -5.84 3.48
CA VAL A 6 -4.94 -5.72 4.28
C VAL A 6 -4.55 -5.83 5.74
N VAL A 7 -5.01 -4.86 6.54
CA VAL A 7 -4.82 -4.82 7.98
C VAL A 7 -6.16 -4.73 8.69
N ARG A 8 -6.20 -5.10 9.96
CA ARG A 8 -7.38 -5.06 10.80
C ARG A 8 -7.09 -4.43 12.15
N PHE A 9 -8.08 -3.71 12.66
CA PHE A 9 -8.05 -3.12 14.00
C PHE A 9 -9.20 -3.62 14.87
N GLY A 10 -9.15 -3.31 16.17
CA GLY A 10 -10.25 -3.59 17.09
C GLY A 10 -11.56 -2.87 16.75
N THR A 11 -11.48 -1.69 16.11
CA THR A 11 -12.63 -0.85 15.73
C THR A 11 -12.47 -0.21 14.35
N ALA A 12 -13.59 0.16 13.73
CA ALA A 12 -13.59 0.87 12.45
C ALA A 12 -13.01 2.30 12.58
N LYS A 13 -13.22 2.94 13.74
CA LYS A 13 -12.61 4.25 14.05
C LYS A 13 -11.09 4.18 13.99
N ARG A 14 -10.50 3.15 14.59
CA ARG A 14 -9.06 2.96 14.61
C ARG A 14 -8.48 2.67 13.21
N ALA A 15 -9.19 1.90 12.40
CA ALA A 15 -8.83 1.72 10.98
C ALA A 15 -8.89 3.04 10.20
N ALA A 16 -9.83 3.94 10.53
CA ALA A 16 -9.92 5.27 9.93
C ALA A 16 -8.75 6.18 10.37
N GLU A 17 -8.29 6.10 11.61
CA GLU A 17 -7.11 6.83 12.08
C GLU A 17 -5.87 6.46 11.26
N LEU A 18 -5.62 5.17 11.00
CA LEU A 18 -4.52 4.75 10.11
C LEU A 18 -4.74 5.26 8.67
N LYS A 19 -5.96 5.22 8.15
CA LYS A 19 -6.27 5.78 6.82
C LYS A 19 -5.87 7.25 6.74
N PHE A 20 -6.31 8.07 7.70
CA PHE A 20 -5.99 9.50 7.70
C PHE A 20 -4.49 9.74 7.83
N PHE A 21 -3.79 8.94 8.65
CA PHE A 21 -2.35 9.00 8.76
C PHE A 21 -1.63 8.74 7.42
N LEU A 22 -2.06 7.70 6.68
CA LEU A 22 -1.46 7.30 5.40
C LEU A 22 -1.77 8.26 4.24
N GLU A 23 -2.92 8.94 4.29
CA GLU A 23 -3.36 9.89 3.25
C GLU A 23 -2.95 11.35 3.57
N ASP A 24 -2.38 11.61 4.75
CA ASP A 24 -1.85 12.92 5.12
C ASP A 24 -0.59 13.25 4.29
N PRO A 25 -0.59 14.34 3.51
CA PRO A 25 0.57 14.77 2.74
C PRO A 25 1.85 14.97 3.58
N LEU A 26 1.71 15.34 4.86
CA LEU A 26 2.86 15.54 5.76
C LEU A 26 3.59 14.23 6.08
N ASN A 27 2.87 13.11 6.11
CA ASN A 27 3.44 11.80 6.40
C ASN A 27 3.95 11.09 5.14
N PHE A 28 3.47 11.49 3.96
CA PHE A 28 3.81 10.84 2.70
C PHE A 28 5.31 10.83 2.42
N GLU A 29 6.04 11.90 2.76
CA GLU A 29 7.49 11.96 2.56
C GLU A 29 8.22 10.89 3.39
N THR A 30 7.87 10.75 4.67
CA THR A 30 8.43 9.73 5.56
C THR A 30 8.11 8.32 5.05
N LEU A 31 6.85 8.06 4.69
CA LEU A 31 6.42 6.77 4.15
C LEU A 31 7.13 6.44 2.82
N SER A 32 7.33 7.44 1.97
CA SER A 32 8.08 7.32 0.73
C SER A 32 9.54 6.99 1.00
N LEU A 33 10.19 7.66 1.96
CA LEU A 33 11.58 7.38 2.33
C LEU A 33 11.75 5.95 2.83
N VAL A 34 10.87 5.48 3.72
CA VAL A 34 10.87 4.11 4.24
C VAL A 34 10.67 3.11 3.10
N PHE A 35 9.69 3.32 2.21
CA PHE A 35 9.45 2.45 1.06
C PHE A 35 10.66 2.40 0.11
N ASN A 36 11.20 3.57 -0.24
CA ASN A 36 12.27 3.75 -1.22
C ASN A 36 13.62 3.23 -0.70
N SER A 37 13.81 3.11 0.61
CA SER A 37 15.02 2.52 1.21
C SER A 37 15.28 1.08 0.73
N SER A 38 14.23 0.36 0.31
CA SER A 38 14.31 -1.04 -0.12
C SER A 38 14.92 -1.23 -1.52
N SER A 39 14.95 -0.18 -2.36
CA SER A 39 15.36 -0.28 -3.77
C SER A 39 15.78 1.06 -4.38
N ARG A 40 16.81 1.03 -5.23
CA ARG A 40 17.24 2.21 -5.99
C ARG A 40 16.23 2.62 -7.07
N PHE A 41 15.42 1.69 -7.57
CA PHE A 41 14.43 1.92 -8.65
C PHE A 41 13.00 2.09 -8.16
N GLY A 42 12.68 1.53 -6.99
CA GLY A 42 11.35 1.61 -6.40
C GLY A 42 11.09 3.04 -5.92
N ARG A 43 10.11 3.72 -6.52
CA ARG A 43 9.66 5.04 -6.03
C ARG A 43 8.18 5.00 -5.75
N LEU A 44 7.81 5.23 -4.49
CA LEU A 44 6.42 5.38 -4.09
C LEU A 44 5.81 6.59 -4.80
N GLN A 45 4.66 6.38 -5.46
CA GLN A 45 3.94 7.40 -6.20
C GLN A 45 2.68 7.86 -5.47
N SER A 46 1.93 6.93 -4.90
CA SER A 46 0.70 7.24 -4.18
C SER A 46 0.31 6.09 -3.25
N ILE A 47 -0.41 6.42 -2.19
CA ILE A 47 -1.09 5.47 -1.33
C ILE A 47 -2.59 5.79 -1.40
N LYS A 48 -3.43 4.77 -1.60
CA LYS A 48 -4.89 4.91 -1.58
C LYS A 48 -5.51 3.92 -0.62
N CYS A 49 -6.36 4.38 0.28
CA CYS A 49 -6.91 3.56 1.35
C CYS A 49 -8.41 3.31 1.16
N ALA A 50 -8.83 2.05 1.25
CA ALA A 50 -10.23 1.63 1.27
C ALA A 50 -10.57 0.91 2.58
N ILE A 51 -11.57 1.41 3.30
CA ILE A 51 -12.03 0.83 4.57
C ILE A 51 -13.21 -0.11 4.31
N ALA A 52 -13.19 -1.28 4.95
CA ALA A 52 -14.33 -2.19 5.03
C ALA A 52 -14.54 -2.58 6.51
N GLY A 53 -15.34 -1.78 7.22
CA GLY A 53 -15.56 -1.94 8.66
C GLY A 53 -14.26 -1.76 9.44
N LYS A 54 -13.77 -2.84 10.06
CA LYS A 54 -12.52 -2.86 10.84
C LYS A 54 -11.28 -3.17 10.01
N ASN A 55 -11.47 -3.54 8.73
CA ASN A 55 -10.37 -3.86 7.83
C ASN A 55 -10.03 -2.62 6.99
N LEU A 56 -8.73 -2.42 6.74
CA LEU A 56 -8.21 -1.39 5.86
C LEU A 56 -7.37 -2.04 4.75
N TYR A 57 -7.71 -1.71 3.51
CA TYR A 57 -6.97 -2.11 2.32
C TYR A 57 -6.16 -0.92 1.83
N ILE A 58 -4.84 -1.06 1.78
CA ILE A 58 -3.93 0.05 1.50
C ILE A 58 -3.28 -0.21 0.15
N ARG A 59 -3.65 0.51 -0.91
CA ARG A 59 -3.09 0.31 -2.26
C ARG A 59 -1.88 1.21 -2.46
N PHE A 60 -0.69 0.63 -2.40
CA PHE A 60 0.56 1.31 -2.74
C PHE A 60 0.76 1.26 -4.26
N SER A 61 0.96 2.42 -4.88
CA SER A 61 1.40 2.55 -6.26
C SER A 61 2.83 3.06 -6.30
N CYS A 62 3.66 2.45 -7.12
CA CYS A 62 5.06 2.83 -7.26
C CYS A 62 5.59 2.61 -8.67
N SER A 63 6.63 3.35 -9.04
CA SER A 63 7.44 3.05 -10.21
C SER A 63 8.50 2.01 -9.87
N THR A 64 8.88 1.20 -10.86
CA THR A 64 9.75 0.03 -10.68
C THR A 64 10.89 -0.03 -11.71
N GLY A 65 11.20 1.10 -12.35
CA GLY A 65 12.09 1.15 -13.51
C GLY A 65 11.57 0.26 -14.65
N ASP A 66 12.46 -0.52 -15.24
CA ASP A 66 12.13 -1.44 -16.34
C ASP A 66 11.61 -2.80 -15.85
N ALA A 67 11.74 -3.10 -14.56
CA ALA A 67 11.20 -4.32 -13.99
C ALA A 67 9.67 -4.24 -13.91
N MET A 68 8.99 -5.37 -14.13
CA MET A 68 7.57 -5.51 -13.75
C MET A 68 7.39 -5.18 -12.25
N GLY A 69 8.35 -5.62 -11.42
CA GLY A 69 8.60 -5.02 -10.10
C GLY A 69 7.79 -5.59 -8.94
N MET A 70 6.99 -6.65 -9.12
CA MET A 70 6.12 -7.18 -8.06
C MET A 70 6.85 -7.52 -6.74
N ASN A 71 8.04 -8.13 -6.81
CA ASN A 71 8.85 -8.44 -5.62
C ASN A 71 9.42 -7.18 -4.98
N MET A 72 9.83 -6.21 -5.80
CA MET A 72 10.34 -4.92 -5.34
C MET A 72 9.26 -4.16 -4.57
N VAL A 73 8.05 -4.08 -5.13
CA VAL A 73 6.91 -3.43 -4.45
C VAL A 73 6.57 -4.14 -3.16
N SER A 74 6.54 -5.47 -3.16
CA SER A 74 6.29 -6.26 -1.94
C SER A 74 7.27 -5.95 -0.82
N LYS A 75 8.56 -5.87 -1.14
CA LYS A 75 9.59 -5.58 -0.14
C LYS A 75 9.45 -4.15 0.40
N GLY A 76 9.21 -3.17 -0.47
CA GLY A 76 8.97 -1.79 -0.06
C GLY A 76 7.73 -1.65 0.83
N VAL A 77 6.64 -2.34 0.48
CA VAL A 77 5.43 -2.38 1.30
C VAL A 77 5.72 -3.03 2.65
N GLN A 78 6.45 -4.15 2.71
CA GLN A 78 6.78 -4.80 3.97
C GLN A 78 7.52 -3.85 4.92
N ASN A 79 8.52 -3.13 4.42
CA ASN A 79 9.24 -2.13 5.22
C ASN A 79 8.31 -1.04 5.80
N VAL A 80 7.35 -0.58 4.99
CA VAL A 80 6.36 0.40 5.46
C VAL A 80 5.42 -0.22 6.50
N MET A 81 4.99 -1.47 6.32
CA MET A 81 4.18 -2.18 7.31
C MET A 81 4.92 -2.35 8.63
N ASP A 82 6.21 -2.69 8.59
CA ASP A 82 7.05 -2.84 9.78
C ASP A 82 7.24 -1.50 10.50
N PHE A 83 7.41 -0.40 9.74
CA PHE A 83 7.43 0.95 10.30
C PHE A 83 6.11 1.31 10.98
N LEU A 84 4.98 1.09 10.31
CA LEU A 84 3.65 1.37 10.84
C LEU A 84 3.33 0.53 12.09
N ASN A 85 3.86 -0.69 12.18
CA ASN A 85 3.65 -1.56 13.34
C ASN A 85 4.27 -0.99 14.63
N ASN A 86 5.26 -0.10 14.52
CA ASN A 86 5.83 0.60 15.68
C ASN A 86 4.90 1.71 16.18
N GLU A 87 4.22 2.43 15.27
CA GLU A 87 3.30 3.53 15.63
C GLU A 87 1.87 3.04 15.92
N PHE A 88 1.47 1.93 15.30
CA PHE A 88 0.16 1.29 15.45
C PHE A 88 0.35 -0.17 15.89
N PRO A 89 0.82 -0.43 17.12
CA PRO A 89 1.09 -1.79 17.61
C PRO A 89 -0.19 -2.64 17.76
N ASP A 90 -1.36 -2.01 17.74
CA ASP A 90 -2.67 -2.66 17.75
C ASP A 90 -3.15 -3.10 16.35
N MET A 91 -2.33 -2.89 15.32
CA MET A 91 -2.60 -3.27 13.93
C MET A 91 -2.31 -4.76 13.71
N ASP A 92 -3.32 -5.50 13.23
CA ASP A 92 -3.15 -6.89 12.81
C ASP A 92 -2.97 -6.96 11.28
N VAL A 93 -1.80 -7.42 10.82
CA VAL A 93 -1.48 -7.56 9.39
C VAL A 93 -1.99 -8.92 8.89
N ILE A 94 -3.23 -8.94 8.38
CA ILE A 94 -3.86 -10.16 7.83
C ILE A 94 -3.08 -10.68 6.62
N GLY A 95 -2.54 -9.79 5.79
CA GLY A 95 -1.69 -10.21 4.68
C GLY A 95 -1.20 -9.08 3.79
N ILE A 96 -0.05 -9.30 3.17
CA ILE A 96 0.62 -8.35 2.27
C ILE A 96 -0.16 -8.15 0.95
N SER A 97 -1.09 -9.06 0.62
CA SER A 97 -1.90 -9.01 -0.59
C SER A 97 -3.37 -9.32 -0.30
N GLY A 98 -4.15 -8.28 0.01
CA GLY A 98 -5.59 -8.35 0.27
C GLY A 98 -6.48 -8.38 -0.97
N ASN A 99 -5.96 -8.82 -2.14
CA ASN A 99 -6.63 -8.77 -3.44
C ASN A 99 -7.09 -7.38 -3.92
N TYR A 100 -6.72 -6.30 -3.24
CA TYR A 100 -7.01 -4.92 -3.66
C TYR A 100 -5.92 -4.33 -4.59
N CYS A 101 -4.92 -5.14 -4.98
CA CYS A 101 -3.88 -4.72 -5.91
C CYS A 101 -4.40 -4.45 -7.34
N SER A 102 -5.20 -5.29 -8.01
CA SER A 102 -5.41 -6.74 -7.88
C SER A 102 -4.47 -7.47 -8.85
N ASP A 103 -3.76 -8.52 -8.42
CA ASP A 103 -2.86 -9.29 -9.28
C ASP A 103 -3.54 -10.55 -9.81
N LYS A 104 -3.48 -10.79 -11.13
CA LYS A 104 -3.98 -12.00 -11.81
C LYS A 104 -5.46 -12.32 -11.55
N LYS A 105 -6.27 -11.31 -11.23
CA LYS A 105 -7.73 -11.42 -11.02
C LYS A 105 -8.44 -10.27 -11.71
N PRO A 106 -9.62 -10.50 -12.33
CA PRO A 106 -10.40 -9.41 -12.91
C PRO A 106 -10.87 -8.47 -11.81
N ALA A 107 -10.59 -7.18 -11.95
CA ALA A 107 -10.97 -6.18 -10.95
C ALA A 107 -11.14 -4.79 -11.59
N ALA A 108 -12.27 -4.14 -11.32
CA ALA A 108 -12.57 -2.79 -11.81
C ALA A 108 -11.53 -1.75 -11.36
N VAL A 109 -10.91 -1.95 -10.20
CA VAL A 109 -9.86 -1.05 -9.68
C VAL A 109 -8.65 -0.97 -10.64
N ASN A 110 -8.30 -2.07 -11.31
CA ASN A 110 -7.21 -2.07 -12.29
C ASN A 110 -7.60 -1.35 -13.58
N TRP A 111 -8.88 -1.40 -13.95
CA TRP A 111 -9.41 -0.71 -15.12
C TRP A 111 -9.45 0.80 -14.92
N ILE A 112 -9.98 1.25 -13.77
CA ILE A 112 -10.21 2.66 -13.49
C ILE A 112 -8.92 3.37 -13.07
N GLU A 113 -8.15 2.77 -12.17
CA GLU A 113 -6.96 3.42 -11.60
C GLU A 113 -5.66 2.98 -12.27
N GLY A 114 -5.73 2.05 -13.22
CA GLY A 114 -4.57 1.43 -13.85
C GLY A 114 -3.82 0.45 -12.95
N ARG A 115 -2.90 -0.29 -13.58
CA ARG A 115 -1.90 -1.14 -12.91
C ARG A 115 -0.72 -1.40 -13.85
N GLY A 116 0.48 -0.98 -13.44
CA GLY A 116 1.67 -1.12 -14.29
C GLY A 116 1.80 0.06 -15.23
N LYS A 117 1.84 -0.19 -16.55
CA LYS A 117 1.88 0.86 -17.58
C LYS A 117 0.49 0.99 -18.21
N SER A 118 -0.02 2.21 -18.31
CA SER A 118 -1.23 2.55 -19.08
C SER A 118 -0.80 3.17 -20.40
N VAL A 119 -1.38 2.73 -21.52
CA VAL A 119 -1.02 3.15 -22.89
C VAL A 119 -2.31 3.45 -23.66
N VAL A 120 -2.26 4.42 -24.58
CA VAL A 120 -3.35 4.83 -25.48
C VAL A 120 -2.92 4.58 -26.92
#